data_AF-A0A1J5QH77-F1
#
_entry.id   AF-A0A1J5QH77-F1
#
_cell.length_a   1.000
_cell.length_b   1.000
_cell.length_c   1.000
_cell.angle_alpha   90.00
_cell.angle_beta   90.00
_cell.angle_gamma   90.00
#
_symmetry.space_group_name_H-M   'P 1'
#
loop_
_entity.id
_entity.type
_entity.pdbx_description
1 polymer ?
#
loop_
_entity_poly.entity_id
_entity_poly.type
_entity_poly.pdbx_seq_one_letter_code
_entity_poly.pdbx_strand_id
1 'polypeptide(L)'
;MSRRQPLRNVINVAMVAWIWRALGALALFACMSVGAQAQQIFPIGSLQGDAQFGAYPQVTINCRSYTLGPGVRVLDQQQRIVLTAQLSGLKAQVVFQRDAAGNVFRLWLIGAAQARQLAVPQAPTGCGLFGGD
;
A
#
# COMPACT_ATOMS: atom_id res chain seq x y z
N MET A 1 -42.68 -3.55 67.55
CA MET A 1 -41.72 -4.39 66.79
C MET A 1 -42.04 -4.24 65.30
N SER A 2 -41.25 -3.46 64.55
CA SER A 2 -41.42 -3.31 63.10
C SER A 2 -40.05 -3.11 62.45
N ARG A 3 -39.51 -4.20 61.88
CA ARG A 3 -38.28 -4.19 61.07
C ARG A 3 -38.62 -3.59 59.70
N ARG A 4 -38.25 -2.33 59.47
CA ARG A 4 -38.24 -1.73 58.12
C ARG A 4 -36.87 -1.93 57.48
N GLN A 5 -36.90 -2.43 56.25
CA GLN A 5 -35.82 -3.05 55.50
C GLN A 5 -34.69 -2.10 55.06
N PRO A 6 -33.43 -2.58 54.93
CA PRO A 6 -32.30 -1.81 54.40
C PRO A 6 -32.27 -1.85 52.87
N LEU A 7 -33.24 -1.20 52.21
CA LEU A 7 -33.34 -1.18 50.74
C LEU A 7 -32.41 -0.19 50.04
N ARG A 8 -31.73 0.72 50.78
CA ARG A 8 -30.87 1.75 50.17
C ARG A 8 -29.48 1.27 49.76
N ASN A 9 -28.96 0.18 50.35
CA ASN A 9 -27.59 -0.27 50.09
C ASN A 9 -27.43 -1.20 48.87
N VAL A 10 -28.50 -1.84 48.41
CA VAL A 10 -28.44 -2.81 47.31
C VAL A 10 -28.35 -2.12 45.94
N ILE A 11 -28.90 -0.90 45.82
CA ILE A 11 -29.00 -0.16 44.55
C ILE A 11 -27.63 0.40 44.12
N ASN A 12 -26.79 0.86 45.07
CA ASN A 12 -25.49 1.48 44.77
C ASN A 12 -24.43 0.47 44.31
N VAL A 13 -24.44 -0.75 44.85
CA VAL A 13 -23.46 -1.80 44.50
C VAL A 13 -23.72 -2.36 43.10
N ALA A 14 -25.00 -2.51 42.73
CA ALA A 14 -25.37 -2.93 41.39
C ALA A 14 -24.89 -1.90 40.35
N MET A 15 -25.18 -0.61 40.56
CA MET A 15 -24.88 0.46 39.60
C MET A 15 -23.37 0.62 39.32
N VAL A 16 -22.53 0.51 40.34
CA VAL A 16 -21.07 0.54 40.19
C VAL A 16 -20.57 -0.69 39.42
N ALA A 17 -21.10 -1.89 39.69
CA ALA A 17 -20.74 -3.10 38.95
C ALA A 17 -21.13 -3.03 37.46
N TRP A 18 -22.22 -2.35 37.11
CA TRP A 18 -22.60 -2.08 35.72
C TRP A 18 -21.62 -1.12 35.01
N ILE A 19 -21.11 -0.10 35.71
CA ILE A 19 -20.13 0.86 35.18
C ILE A 19 -18.77 0.18 34.92
N TRP A 20 -18.29 -0.66 35.84
CA TRP A 20 -17.04 -1.41 35.64
C TRP A 20 -17.14 -2.48 34.54
N ARG A 21 -18.31 -3.10 34.36
CA ARG A 21 -18.56 -4.02 33.23
C ARG A 21 -18.65 -3.29 31.89
N ALA A 22 -19.24 -2.10 31.85
CA ALA A 22 -19.28 -1.27 30.65
C ALA A 22 -17.89 -0.74 30.25
N LEU A 23 -17.05 -0.35 31.22
CA LEU A 23 -15.66 0.06 30.95
C LEU A 23 -14.78 -1.09 30.43
N GLY A 24 -14.94 -2.31 30.97
CA GLY A 24 -14.20 -3.48 30.48
C GLY A 24 -14.55 -3.87 29.03
N ALA A 25 -15.81 -3.68 28.63
CA ALA A 25 -16.25 -3.93 27.26
C ALA A 25 -15.72 -2.89 26.25
N LEU A 26 -15.51 -1.63 26.68
CA LEU A 26 -14.99 -0.57 25.82
C LEU A 26 -13.50 -0.76 25.47
N ALA A 27 -12.70 -1.35 26.38
CA ALA A 27 -11.28 -1.59 26.16
C ALA A 27 -10.99 -2.67 25.11
N LEU A 28 -11.88 -3.66 24.95
CA LEU A 28 -11.74 -4.72 23.94
C LEU A 28 -12.04 -4.25 22.51
N PHE A 29 -12.80 -3.16 22.34
CA PHE A 29 -13.19 -2.66 21.03
C PHE A 29 -12.09 -1.84 20.33
N ALA A 30 -11.09 -1.34 21.08
CA ALA A 30 -10.06 -0.45 20.55
C ALA A 30 -9.00 -1.14 19.68
N CYS A 31 -8.85 -2.48 19.75
CA CYS A 31 -7.78 -3.21 19.06
C CYS A 31 -8.13 -3.71 17.64
N MET A 32 -9.34 -3.46 17.12
CA MET A 32 -9.79 -4.07 15.84
C MET A 32 -9.44 -3.26 14.58
N SER A 33 -8.62 -2.22 14.65
CA SER A 33 -8.22 -1.47 13.44
C SER A 33 -7.05 -2.12 12.69
N VAL A 34 -7.24 -3.36 12.23
CA VAL A 34 -6.40 -3.91 11.16
C VAL A 34 -6.87 -3.26 9.86
N GLY A 35 -6.15 -2.23 9.42
CA GLY A 35 -6.37 -1.64 8.10
C GLY A 35 -6.11 -2.69 7.04
N ALA A 36 -7.17 -3.17 6.38
CA ALA A 36 -7.06 -3.99 5.19
C ALA A 36 -6.32 -3.17 4.13
N GLN A 37 -5.03 -3.47 3.93
CA GLN A 37 -4.25 -2.91 2.83
C GLN A 37 -4.92 -3.42 1.55
N ALA A 38 -5.66 -2.55 0.85
CA ALA A 38 -6.34 -2.93 -0.38
C ALA A 38 -5.31 -3.49 -1.35
N GLN A 39 -5.52 -4.73 -1.80
CA GLN A 39 -4.62 -5.38 -2.74
C GLN A 39 -4.66 -4.59 -4.05
N GLN A 40 -3.53 -3.96 -4.42
CA GLN A 40 -3.45 -3.16 -5.64
C GLN A 40 -3.76 -4.06 -6.85
N ILE A 41 -4.78 -3.68 -7.63
CA ILE A 41 -5.12 -4.34 -8.89
C ILE A 41 -4.39 -3.60 -10.00
N PHE A 42 -3.61 -4.34 -10.79
CA PHE A 42 -2.88 -3.79 -11.92
C PHE A 42 -3.64 -4.08 -13.22
N PRO A 43 -3.78 -3.10 -14.13
CA PRO A 43 -4.44 -3.35 -15.40
C PRO A 43 -3.66 -4.33 -16.28
N ILE A 44 -4.35 -4.94 -17.24
CA ILE A 44 -3.75 -5.84 -18.22
C ILE A 44 -2.64 -5.12 -19.00
N GLY A 45 -1.56 -5.85 -19.32
CA GLY A 45 -0.39 -5.32 -20.02
C GLY A 45 0.58 -4.55 -19.12
N SER A 46 0.37 -4.57 -17.80
CA SER A 46 1.36 -4.08 -16.85
C SER A 46 2.57 -5.01 -16.78
N LEU A 47 3.75 -4.43 -16.62
CA LEU A 47 5.01 -5.14 -16.42
C LEU A 47 5.59 -4.76 -15.07
N GLN A 48 6.34 -5.66 -14.44
CA GLN A 48 7.07 -5.37 -13.20
C GLN A 48 8.58 -5.50 -13.36
N GLY A 49 9.34 -4.75 -12.56
CA GLY A 49 10.81 -4.82 -12.55
C GLY A 49 11.45 -3.83 -11.59
N ASP A 50 12.77 -3.93 -11.48
CA ASP A 50 13.60 -3.04 -10.67
C ASP A 50 13.90 -1.75 -11.43
N ALA A 51 13.34 -0.64 -10.97
CA ALA A 51 13.57 0.68 -11.55
C ALA A 51 14.69 1.43 -10.82
N GLN A 52 15.54 2.07 -11.62
CA GLN A 52 16.45 3.10 -11.20
C GLN A 52 16.13 4.39 -11.95
N PHE A 53 15.66 5.39 -11.21
CA PHE A 53 15.22 6.66 -11.77
C PHE A 53 16.40 7.61 -11.96
N GLY A 54 16.59 8.07 -13.19
CA GLY A 54 17.57 9.09 -13.53
C GLY A 54 17.00 10.50 -13.45
N ALA A 55 17.66 11.44 -14.12
CA ALA A 55 17.06 12.76 -14.35
C ALA A 55 15.82 12.60 -15.23
N TYR A 56 14.68 13.15 -14.80
CA TYR A 56 13.45 13.10 -15.58
C TYR A 56 13.69 13.59 -17.02
N PRO A 57 13.20 12.90 -18.06
CA PRO A 57 12.25 11.77 -18.04
C PRO A 57 12.87 10.36 -18.05
N GLN A 58 14.16 10.22 -17.74
CA GLN A 58 14.86 8.94 -17.88
C GLN A 58 14.61 7.97 -16.71
N VAL A 59 14.31 6.71 -17.02
CA VAL A 59 14.25 5.62 -16.04
C VAL A 59 14.83 4.35 -16.65
N THR A 60 15.63 3.62 -15.87
CA THR A 60 16.16 2.32 -16.28
C THR A 60 15.42 1.24 -15.52
N ILE A 61 14.83 0.26 -16.20
CA ILE A 61 14.11 -0.87 -15.58
C ILE A 61 14.72 -2.17 -16.10
N ASN A 62 15.16 -3.06 -15.21
CA ASN A 62 15.78 -4.34 -15.56
C ASN A 62 16.90 -4.18 -16.63
N CYS A 63 17.71 -3.13 -16.50
CA CYS A 63 18.77 -2.69 -17.43
C CYS A 63 18.34 -2.10 -18.78
N ARG A 64 17.05 -2.01 -19.08
CA ARG A 64 16.56 -1.32 -20.28
C ARG A 64 16.19 0.11 -19.95
N SER A 65 16.67 1.04 -20.77
CA SER A 65 16.25 2.45 -20.68
C SER A 65 14.82 2.61 -21.20
N TYR A 66 14.01 3.30 -20.41
CA TYR A 66 12.65 3.72 -20.74
C TYR A 66 12.53 5.23 -20.54
N THR A 67 11.57 5.82 -21.24
CA THR A 67 11.21 7.23 -21.09
C THR A 67 9.88 7.35 -20.36
N LEU A 68 9.85 8.15 -19.30
CA LEU A 68 8.62 8.56 -18.63
C LEU A 68 7.86 9.53 -19.55
N GLY A 69 6.64 9.15 -19.93
CA GLY A 69 5.80 9.93 -20.82
C GLY A 69 5.37 11.27 -20.22
N PRO A 70 4.91 12.21 -21.07
CA PRO A 70 4.33 13.46 -20.59
C PRO A 70 3.08 13.17 -19.76
N GLY A 71 3.02 13.72 -18.54
CA GLY A 71 1.90 13.49 -17.63
C GLY A 71 1.88 12.10 -16.98
N VAL A 72 3.03 11.40 -16.93
CA VAL A 72 3.15 10.12 -16.22
C VAL A 72 2.57 10.21 -14.81
N ARG A 73 1.73 9.23 -14.46
CA ARG A 73 1.21 9.10 -13.10
C ARG A 73 2.06 8.11 -12.33
N VAL A 74 2.77 8.60 -11.33
CA VAL A 74 3.54 7.77 -10.41
C VAL A 74 2.77 7.65 -9.11
N LEU A 75 2.48 6.41 -8.71
CA LEU A 75 1.64 6.07 -7.58
C LEU A 75 2.48 5.35 -6.53
N ASP A 76 2.34 5.70 -5.27
CA ASP A 76 2.97 4.95 -4.18
C ASP A 76 2.18 3.67 -3.83
N GLN A 77 2.64 2.97 -2.79
CA GLN A 77 1.99 1.77 -2.26
C GLN A 77 0.55 2.05 -1.77
N GLN A 78 0.26 3.28 -1.36
CA GLN A 78 -1.06 3.75 -0.92
C GLN A 78 -1.87 4.39 -2.07
N GLN A 79 -1.49 4.20 -3.33
CA GLN A 79 -2.14 4.79 -4.52
C GLN A 79 -2.16 6.33 -4.51
N ARG A 80 -1.21 6.97 -3.82
CA ARG A 80 -1.06 8.44 -3.81
C ARG A 80 -0.10 8.86 -4.90
N ILE A 81 -0.36 10.02 -5.50
CA ILE A 81 0.50 10.57 -6.55
C ILE A 81 1.82 11.04 -5.94
N VAL A 82 2.92 10.49 -6.45
CA VAL A 82 4.28 10.91 -6.15
C VAL A 82 4.75 11.87 -7.23
N LEU A 83 5.32 13.00 -6.83
CA LEU A 83 5.82 14.01 -7.76
C LEU A 83 7.07 13.49 -8.47
N THR A 84 7.14 13.67 -9.78
CA THR A 84 8.27 13.18 -10.60
C THR A 84 9.61 13.78 -10.19
N ALA A 85 9.61 15.00 -9.64
CA ALA A 85 10.80 15.65 -9.08
C ALA A 85 11.43 14.86 -7.91
N GLN A 86 10.64 14.06 -7.19
CA GLN A 86 11.11 13.25 -6.05
C GLN A 86 11.70 11.91 -6.48
N LEU A 87 11.58 11.54 -7.75
CA LEU A 87 12.01 10.23 -8.24
C LEU A 87 13.49 10.19 -8.59
N SER A 88 14.11 11.31 -8.94
CA SER A 88 15.50 11.32 -9.39
C SER A 88 16.44 10.70 -8.34
N GLY A 89 17.18 9.66 -8.74
CA GLY A 89 18.09 8.92 -7.86
C GLY A 89 17.44 7.81 -7.02
N LEU A 90 16.11 7.68 -7.05
CA LEU A 90 15.39 6.62 -6.35
C LEU A 90 15.62 5.27 -7.03
N LYS A 91 15.72 4.22 -6.22
CA LYS A 91 15.61 2.83 -6.68
C LYS A 91 14.42 2.18 -6.01
N ALA A 92 13.55 1.56 -6.79
CA ALA A 92 12.37 0.90 -6.26
C ALA A 92 11.95 -0.25 -7.18
N GLN A 93 11.28 -1.24 -6.60
CA GLN A 93 10.50 -2.19 -7.38
C GLN A 93 9.27 -1.47 -7.92
N VAL A 94 8.97 -1.67 -9.19
CA VAL A 94 7.86 -0.97 -9.86
C VAL A 94 7.00 -1.92 -10.67
N VAL A 95 5.73 -1.56 -10.78
CA VAL A 95 4.85 -2.02 -11.86
C VAL A 95 4.61 -0.83 -12.78
N PHE A 96 4.54 -1.04 -14.08
CA PHE A 96 4.36 0.05 -15.04
C PHE A 96 3.60 -0.38 -16.29
N GLN A 97 3.01 0.61 -16.97
CA GLN A 97 2.39 0.43 -18.27
C GLN A 97 3.05 1.35 -19.30
N ARG A 98 3.08 0.87 -20.55
CA ARG A 98 3.62 1.59 -21.69
C ARG A 98 2.49 2.01 -22.62
N ASP A 99 2.65 3.17 -23.23
CA ASP A 99 1.77 3.65 -24.30
C ASP A 99 2.16 2.99 -25.64
N ALA A 100 1.42 3.33 -26.71
CA ALA A 100 1.70 2.81 -28.05
C ALA A 100 3.07 3.25 -28.61
N ALA A 101 3.63 4.35 -28.10
CA ALA A 101 4.96 4.83 -28.46
C ALA A 101 6.08 4.18 -27.61
N GLY A 102 5.72 3.35 -26.63
CA GLY A 102 6.65 2.67 -25.73
C GLY A 102 7.06 3.49 -24.49
N ASN A 103 6.49 4.69 -24.28
CA ASN A 103 6.76 5.50 -23.10
C ASN A 103 5.96 5.02 -21.90
N VAL A 104 6.51 5.17 -20.71
CA VAL A 104 5.83 4.83 -19.46
C VAL A 104 4.84 5.93 -19.11
N PHE A 105 3.53 5.65 -19.18
CA PHE A 105 2.48 6.62 -18.86
C PHE A 105 1.88 6.41 -17.46
N ARG A 106 2.07 5.24 -16.86
CA ARG A 106 1.62 4.92 -15.50
C ARG A 106 2.61 4.00 -14.80
N LEU A 107 2.94 4.33 -13.56
CA LEU A 107 3.92 3.62 -12.76
C LEU A 107 3.46 3.53 -11.30
N TRP A 108 3.63 2.37 -10.69
CA TRP A 108 3.37 2.10 -9.29
C TRP A 108 4.66 1.71 -8.59
N LEU A 109 4.98 2.38 -7.50
CA LEU A 109 6.05 1.99 -6.58
C LEU A 109 5.52 0.89 -5.67
N ILE A 110 6.15 -0.28 -5.70
CA ILE A 110 5.74 -1.44 -4.93
C ILE A 110 6.82 -1.81 -3.92
N GLY A 111 6.41 -2.46 -2.83
CA GLY A 111 7.35 -2.95 -1.83
C GLY A 111 8.05 -4.21 -2.33
N ALA A 112 9.31 -4.41 -1.93
CA ALA A 112 10.08 -5.59 -2.35
C ALA A 112 9.42 -6.93 -1.97
N ALA A 113 8.78 -7.00 -0.80
CA ALA A 113 8.03 -8.18 -0.39
C ALA A 113 6.79 -8.42 -1.28
N GLN A 114 6.12 -7.34 -1.67
CA GLN A 114 4.92 -7.38 -2.50
C GLN A 114 5.25 -7.83 -3.92
N ALA A 115 6.35 -7.33 -4.50
CA ALA A 115 6.80 -7.66 -5.86
C ALA A 115 6.93 -9.18 -6.09
N ARG A 116 7.40 -9.91 -5.08
CA ARG A 116 7.56 -11.38 -5.15
C ARG A 116 6.23 -12.15 -5.17
N GLN A 117 5.16 -11.54 -4.66
CA GLN A 117 3.83 -12.13 -4.56
C GLN A 117 2.92 -11.70 -5.71
N LEU A 118 3.30 -10.66 -6.47
CA LEU A 118 2.54 -10.15 -7.60
C LEU A 118 2.62 -11.11 -8.79
N ALA A 119 1.46 -11.54 -9.27
CA ALA A 119 1.31 -12.28 -10.53
C ALA A 119 1.32 -11.33 -11.76
N VAL A 120 2.31 -10.43 -11.84
CA VAL A 120 2.50 -9.51 -12.98
C VAL A 120 3.66 -10.03 -13.84
N PRO A 121 3.57 -10.00 -15.18
CA PRO A 121 4.70 -10.37 -16.03
C PRO A 121 5.94 -9.49 -15.77
N GLN A 122 7.12 -10.10 -15.77
CA GLN A 122 8.38 -9.36 -15.61
C GLN A 122 8.70 -8.59 -16.90
N ALA A 123 9.22 -7.37 -16.76
CA ALA A 123 9.83 -6.65 -17.87
C ALA A 123 11.09 -7.38 -18.35
N PRO A 124 11.47 -7.27 -19.63
CA PRO A 124 12.66 -7.93 -20.16
C PRO A 124 13.89 -7.65 -19.31
N THR A 125 14.59 -8.71 -18.89
CA THR A 125 15.77 -8.68 -18.01
C THR A 125 17.09 -8.87 -18.75
N GLY A 126 17.07 -8.89 -20.09
CA GLY A 126 18.24 -9.07 -20.95
C GLY A 126 19.24 -7.91 -20.87
N CYS A 127 20.04 -7.88 -19.81
CA CYS A 127 21.14 -6.94 -19.61
C CYS A 127 22.39 -7.36 -20.42
N GLY A 128 22.31 -7.61 -21.75
CA GLY A 128 23.52 -7.73 -22.58
C GLY A 128 23.53 -8.64 -23.82
N LEU A 129 24.23 -8.12 -24.84
CA LEU A 129 24.88 -8.65 -26.07
C LEU A 129 24.13 -9.51 -27.09
N PHE A 130 23.06 -10.22 -26.75
CA PHE A 130 22.26 -10.94 -27.74
C PHE A 130 20.78 -10.67 -27.45
N GLY A 131 20.20 -9.69 -28.16
CA GLY A 131 18.78 -9.41 -28.06
C GLY A 131 17.98 -10.66 -28.47
N GLY A 132 17.28 -11.26 -27.51
CA GLY A 132 16.49 -12.46 -27.73
C GLY A 132 15.62 -12.77 -26.52
N ASP A 133 14.41 -12.22 -26.55
CA ASP A 133 13.21 -12.87 -26.03
C ASP A 133 12.24 -13.05 -27.21
#